data_AF-A0A6G6GJH5-F1
#
_entry.id   AF-A0A6G6GJH5-F1
#
_cell.length_a   1.000
_cell.length_b   1.000
_cell.length_c   1.000
_cell.angle_alpha   90.00
_cell.angle_beta   90.00
_cell.angle_gamma   90.00
#
_symmetry.space_group_name_H-M   'P 1'
#
loop_
_entity.id
_entity.type
_entity.pdbx_description
1 polymer ?
#
loop_
_entity_poly.entity_id
_entity_poly.type
_entity_poly.pdbx_seq_one_letter_code
_entity_poly.pdbx_strand_id
1 'polypeptide(L)'
;MDILFTDDKYDDIIHGDGGLSDKNIKEIEGFLELGKIDKTKEVNIGPGADLFVILASISLVVNIFLVGDKIEKGIAGWIKLGKRIKNLWKTKKLVSVDKDGASLLAIEYIASLENIENFEKVDEHEINIVRLDGLFPGRKPDELISKPHNYYIQTYIINVEKFYIIGIKSSGEVELIKCFEFGNPYGLTELNPEK
;
A
#
# COMPACT_ATOMS: atom_id res chain seq x y z
N MET A 1 -5.89 5.81 1.72
CA MET A 1 -4.72 5.03 2.14
C MET A 1 -4.64 4.92 3.66
N ASP A 2 -4.82 3.71 4.15
CA ASP A 2 -4.55 3.28 5.53
C ASP A 2 -3.27 2.43 5.59
N ILE A 3 -2.54 2.52 6.70
CA ILE A 3 -1.35 1.71 6.98
C ILE A 3 -1.36 1.23 8.42
N LEU A 4 -1.08 -0.06 8.61
CA LEU A 4 -0.72 -0.66 9.88
C LEU A 4 0.80 -0.77 9.98
N PHE A 5 1.37 -0.23 11.05
CA PHE A 5 2.81 -0.31 11.28
C PHE A 5 3.14 -0.47 12.77
N THR A 6 4.36 -0.93 13.03
CA THR A 6 4.98 -1.05 14.35
C THR A 6 6.27 -0.25 14.41
N ASP A 7 6.62 0.23 15.60
CA ASP A 7 7.88 0.91 15.88
C ASP A 7 8.24 0.74 17.35
N ASP A 8 9.39 0.12 17.63
CA ASP A 8 9.90 -0.20 18.97
C ASP A 8 9.87 1.01 19.93
N LYS A 9 10.00 2.23 19.40
CA LYS A 9 9.92 3.46 20.19
C LYS A 9 8.58 3.61 20.93
N TYR A 10 7.50 3.11 20.34
CA TYR A 10 6.15 3.21 20.91
C TYR A 10 5.70 1.90 21.56
N ASP A 11 6.54 0.87 21.64
CA ASP A 11 6.17 -0.45 22.17
C ASP A 11 5.66 -0.35 23.62
N ASP A 12 6.40 0.35 24.50
CA ASP A 12 5.99 0.59 25.90
C ASP A 12 4.69 1.39 26.02
N ILE A 13 4.40 2.28 25.05
CA ILE A 13 3.19 3.10 25.04
C ILE A 13 1.99 2.27 24.60
N ILE A 14 2.23 1.42 23.60
CA ILE A 14 1.27 0.49 23.02
C ILE A 14 0.89 -0.61 24.03
N HIS A 15 1.83 -1.05 24.86
CA HIS A 15 1.59 -2.07 25.90
C HIS A 15 1.27 -1.48 27.28
N GLY A 16 1.21 -0.15 27.41
CA GLY A 16 0.91 0.56 28.66
C GLY A 16 -0.50 1.16 28.70
N ASP A 17 -0.94 1.59 29.88
CA ASP A 17 -2.32 2.05 30.13
C ASP A 17 -2.67 3.44 29.53
N GLY A 18 -1.75 4.06 28.79
CA GLY A 18 -1.79 5.50 28.47
C GLY A 18 -2.26 5.90 27.08
N GLY A 19 -2.24 4.99 26.10
CA GLY A 19 -2.56 5.28 24.69
C GLY A 19 -1.66 6.34 24.03
N LEU A 20 -1.95 6.67 22.76
CA LEU A 20 -1.17 7.66 22.00
C LEU A 20 -1.51 9.11 22.42
N SER A 21 -0.50 9.85 22.88
CA SER A 21 -0.62 11.30 23.12
C SER A 21 -0.47 12.13 21.83
N ASP A 22 -0.93 13.38 21.84
CA ASP A 22 -0.74 14.33 20.72
C ASP A 22 0.74 14.48 20.30
N LYS A 23 1.65 14.39 21.27
CA LYS A 23 3.09 14.42 21.01
C LYS A 23 3.52 13.19 20.22
N ASN A 24 3.07 12.00 20.61
CA ASN A 24 3.40 10.76 19.91
C ASN A 24 2.83 10.77 18.48
N ILE A 25 1.61 11.27 18.30
CA ILE A 25 0.98 11.40 16.99
C ILE A 25 1.83 12.28 16.05
N LYS A 26 2.29 13.45 16.52
CA LYS A 26 3.17 14.32 15.73
C LYS A 26 4.52 13.67 15.39
N GLU A 27 5.07 12.89 16.31
CA GLU A 27 6.31 12.16 16.05
C GLU A 27 6.10 11.03 15.03
N ILE A 28 4.95 10.35 15.06
CA ILE A 28 4.53 9.35 14.07
C ILE A 28 4.34 10.00 12.69
N GLU A 29 3.70 11.17 12.62
CA GLU A 29 3.56 11.95 11.39
C GLU A 29 4.92 12.27 10.75
N GLY A 30 5.86 12.76 11.57
CA GLY A 30 7.23 13.01 11.14
C GLY A 30 7.96 11.74 10.70
N PHE A 31 7.71 10.62 11.37
CA PHE A 31 8.35 9.35 11.07
C PHE A 31 7.88 8.72 9.75
N LEU A 32 6.56 8.70 9.50
CA LEU A 32 6.01 8.08 8.30
C LEU A 32 6.39 8.87 7.05
N GLU A 33 6.42 10.20 7.13
CA GLU A 33 6.64 11.09 5.99
C GLU A 33 5.70 10.79 4.78
N LEU A 34 4.55 10.15 4.97
CA LEU A 34 3.69 9.69 3.87
C LEU A 34 2.69 10.74 3.37
N GLY A 35 2.77 11.96 3.88
CA GLY A 35 1.82 13.04 3.58
C GLY A 35 1.11 13.49 4.85
N LYS A 36 -0.10 14.05 4.70
CA LYS A 36 -0.91 14.49 5.83
C LYS A 36 -1.63 13.27 6.42
N ILE A 37 -1.37 12.99 7.69
CA ILE A 37 -2.11 11.98 8.44
C ILE A 37 -3.36 12.64 8.99
N ASP A 38 -4.52 12.05 8.72
CA ASP A 38 -5.81 12.55 9.21
C ASP A 38 -6.16 11.93 10.56
N LYS A 39 -5.73 10.69 10.78
CA LYS A 39 -6.04 9.95 12.00
C LYS A 39 -4.95 8.95 12.32
N THR A 40 -4.62 8.85 13.61
CA THR A 40 -3.75 7.81 14.15
C THR A 40 -4.44 7.18 15.35
N LYS A 41 -4.44 5.85 15.43
CA LYS A 41 -4.92 5.13 16.61
C LYS A 41 -4.12 3.86 16.82
N GLU A 42 -3.96 3.49 18.08
CA GLU A 42 -3.51 2.16 18.47
C GLU A 42 -4.65 1.15 18.23
N VAL A 43 -4.33 -0.02 17.67
CA VAL A 43 -5.29 -1.08 17.41
C VAL A 43 -4.70 -2.46 17.70
N ASN A 44 -5.51 -3.33 18.29
CA ASN A 44 -5.18 -4.75 18.47
C ASN A 44 -5.67 -5.55 17.26
N ILE A 45 -4.79 -6.39 16.70
CA ILE A 45 -5.08 -7.23 15.52
C ILE A 45 -5.08 -8.76 15.78
N GLY A 46 -4.81 -9.25 17.00
CA GLY A 46 -4.67 -10.70 17.30
C GLY A 46 -5.52 -11.22 18.48
N PRO A 47 -5.84 -12.54 18.54
CA PRO A 47 -6.57 -13.12 19.67
C PRO A 47 -5.59 -13.58 20.77
N GLY A 48 -5.68 -12.98 21.96
CA GLY A 48 -4.93 -13.40 23.14
C GLY A 48 -3.64 -12.63 23.38
N ALA A 49 -3.76 -11.32 23.61
CA ALA A 49 -2.71 -10.37 23.99
C ALA A 49 -1.52 -10.22 23.02
N ASP A 50 -1.13 -8.97 22.79
CA ASP A 50 0.23 -8.57 22.35
C ASP A 50 0.60 -8.59 20.86
N LEU A 51 -0.35 -8.32 19.95
CA LEU A 51 0.02 -7.70 18.67
C LEU A 51 -0.79 -6.43 18.46
N PHE A 52 -0.31 -5.37 19.10
CA PHE A 52 -0.81 -4.03 18.91
C PHE A 52 0.02 -3.32 17.85
N VAL A 53 -0.67 -2.56 17.01
CA VAL A 53 -0.06 -1.81 15.91
C VAL A 53 -0.66 -0.42 15.87
N ILE A 54 0.04 0.49 15.22
CA ILE A 54 -0.46 1.83 14.96
C ILE A 54 -1.15 1.81 13.60
N LEU A 55 -2.45 2.12 13.57
CA LEU A 55 -3.17 2.44 12.34
C LEU A 55 -3.07 3.94 12.07
N ALA A 56 -2.50 4.28 10.92
CA ALA A 56 -2.50 5.64 10.39
C ALA A 56 -3.39 5.71 9.14
N SER A 57 -4.38 6.59 9.17
CA SER A 57 -5.17 6.98 8.00
C SER A 57 -4.56 8.22 7.39
N ILE A 58 -4.13 8.09 6.14
CA ILE A 58 -3.39 9.11 5.42
C ILE A 58 -4.33 9.68 4.37
N SER A 59 -4.69 10.96 4.53
CA SER A 59 -5.19 11.75 3.41
C SER A 59 -4.03 11.89 2.45
N LEU A 60 -4.04 11.10 1.40
CA LEU A 60 -3.64 11.72 0.15
C LEU A 60 -4.90 12.15 -0.58
N VAL A 61 -4.70 13.04 -1.52
CA VAL A 61 -5.68 13.32 -2.56
C VAL A 61 -5.75 12.06 -3.45
N VAL A 62 -6.15 10.89 -2.93
CA VAL A 62 -6.03 9.56 -3.59
C VAL A 62 -7.27 9.14 -4.38
N ASN A 63 -8.02 10.07 -4.96
CA ASN A 63 -8.90 9.67 -6.07
C ASN A 63 -8.11 9.52 -7.40
N ILE A 64 -6.78 9.41 -7.33
CA ILE A 64 -5.92 9.54 -8.52
C ILE A 64 -5.77 8.20 -9.24
N PHE A 65 -5.81 7.07 -8.53
CA PHE A 65 -5.73 5.73 -9.14
C PHE A 65 -7.13 5.14 -9.38
N LEU A 66 -8.07 5.95 -9.86
CA LEU A 66 -9.34 5.40 -10.33
C LEU A 66 -9.06 4.54 -11.57
N VAL A 67 -9.74 3.41 -11.65
CA VAL A 67 -9.61 2.52 -12.81
C VAL A 67 -10.10 3.26 -14.04
N GLY A 68 -9.28 3.28 -15.09
CA GLY A 68 -9.55 3.98 -16.35
C GLY A 68 -9.02 5.42 -16.42
N ASP A 69 -8.52 5.99 -15.32
CA ASP A 69 -7.95 7.33 -15.34
C ASP A 69 -6.48 7.29 -15.78
N LYS A 70 -6.19 8.03 -16.85
CA LYS A 70 -4.82 8.23 -17.32
C LYS A 70 -4.13 9.33 -16.50
N ILE A 71 -2.97 9.00 -15.93
CA ILE A 71 -2.18 9.89 -15.07
C ILE A 71 -0.89 10.27 -15.80
N GLU A 72 -0.70 11.58 -15.97
CA GLU A 72 0.46 12.16 -16.66
C GLU A 72 1.22 13.17 -15.78
N LYS A 73 0.71 13.46 -14.57
CA LYS A 73 1.26 14.47 -13.65
C LYS A 73 1.43 13.90 -12.25
N GLY A 74 2.42 14.42 -11.52
CA GLY A 74 2.67 14.03 -10.14
C GLY A 74 3.31 12.64 -9.96
N ILE A 75 3.66 11.95 -11.06
CA ILE A 75 4.28 10.61 -11.07
C ILE A 75 5.48 10.53 -10.14
N ALA A 76 6.39 11.51 -10.20
CA ALA A 76 7.55 11.57 -9.31
C ALA A 76 7.16 11.63 -7.81
N GLY A 77 6.06 12.30 -7.48
CA GLY A 77 5.50 12.34 -6.13
C GLY A 77 4.98 10.98 -5.68
N TRP A 78 4.24 10.28 -6.53
CA TRP A 78 3.73 8.93 -6.26
C TRP A 78 4.87 7.92 -6.07
N ILE A 79 5.88 7.95 -6.95
CA ILE A 79 7.09 7.13 -6.82
C ILE A 79 7.80 7.41 -5.50
N LYS A 80 7.93 8.69 -5.10
CA LYS A 80 8.55 9.06 -3.83
C LYS A 80 7.79 8.50 -2.63
N LEU A 81 6.46 8.53 -2.67
CA LEU A 81 5.62 7.96 -1.62
C LEU A 81 5.74 6.44 -1.57
N GLY A 82 5.70 5.75 -2.72
CA GLY A 82 5.94 4.32 -2.80
C GLY A 82 7.30 3.93 -2.21
N LYS A 83 8.36 4.71 -2.47
CA LYS A 83 9.69 4.49 -1.86
C LYS A 83 9.67 4.59 -0.34
N ARG A 84 8.89 5.53 0.22
CA ARG A 84 8.74 5.67 1.68
C ARG A 84 8.01 4.47 2.29
N ILE A 85 6.93 3.99 1.66
CA ILE A 85 6.22 2.78 2.10
C ILE A 85 7.15 1.56 2.03
N LYS A 86 7.87 1.39 0.93
CA LYS A 86 8.87 0.32 0.76
C LYS A 86 9.97 0.37 1.81
N ASN A 87 10.34 1.56 2.27
CA ASN A 87 11.30 1.70 3.37
C ASN A 87 10.76 1.15 4.69
N LEU A 88 9.48 1.41 5.01
CA LEU A 88 8.84 0.86 6.20
C LEU A 88 8.83 -0.69 6.18
N TRP A 89 8.61 -1.29 5.01
CA TRP A 89 8.72 -2.72 4.82
C TRP A 89 10.15 -3.23 5.05
N LYS A 90 11.15 -2.58 4.44
CA LYS A 90 12.57 -2.95 4.62
C LYS A 90 13.02 -2.86 6.07
N THR A 91 12.51 -1.90 6.83
CA THR A 91 12.78 -1.76 8.27
C THR A 91 11.91 -2.65 9.15
N LYS A 92 11.09 -3.55 8.56
CA LYS A 92 10.14 -4.45 9.26
C LYS A 92 9.13 -3.72 10.14
N LYS A 93 8.88 -2.45 9.85
CA LYS A 93 7.89 -1.61 10.54
C LYS A 93 6.53 -1.71 9.88
N LEU A 94 6.48 -1.97 8.58
CA LEU A 94 5.22 -2.15 7.88
C LEU A 94 4.59 -3.50 8.21
N VAL A 95 3.35 -3.47 8.69
CA VAL A 95 2.53 -4.66 8.92
C VAL A 95 1.59 -4.89 7.75
N SER A 96 0.88 -3.84 7.33
CA SER A 96 -0.11 -3.94 6.26
C SER A 96 -0.40 -2.59 5.62
N VAL A 97 -0.71 -2.56 4.33
CA VAL A 97 -1.27 -1.42 3.58
C VAL A 97 -2.60 -1.77 2.95
N ASP A 98 -3.45 -0.78 2.76
CA ASP A 98 -4.63 -0.91 1.91
C ASP A 98 -4.28 -0.89 0.41
N LYS A 99 -5.32 -0.98 -0.42
CA LYS A 99 -5.19 -0.99 -1.89
C LYS A 99 -4.48 0.24 -2.48
N ASP A 100 -4.64 1.41 -1.86
CA ASP A 100 -4.01 2.65 -2.32
C ASP A 100 -2.50 2.59 -2.05
N GLY A 101 -2.12 2.09 -0.87
CA GLY A 101 -0.72 1.86 -0.53
C GLY A 101 -0.09 0.80 -1.43
N ALA A 102 -0.84 -0.24 -1.78
CA ALA A 102 -0.43 -1.25 -2.76
C ALA A 102 -0.21 -0.62 -4.15
N SER A 103 -1.08 0.30 -4.60
CA SER A 103 -0.87 1.02 -5.86
C SER A 103 0.41 1.86 -5.87
N LEU A 104 0.73 2.56 -4.78
CA LEU A 104 1.98 3.32 -4.68
C LEU A 104 3.22 2.42 -4.74
N LEU A 105 3.16 1.24 -4.11
CA LEU A 105 4.22 0.24 -4.18
C LEU A 105 4.37 -0.34 -5.60
N ALA A 106 3.27 -0.62 -6.29
CA ALA A 106 3.30 -1.10 -7.67
C ALA A 106 3.95 -0.08 -8.61
N ILE A 107 3.58 1.20 -8.50
CA ILE A 107 4.18 2.27 -9.33
C ILE A 107 5.66 2.47 -9.02
N GLU A 108 6.07 2.42 -7.74
CA GLU A 108 7.49 2.47 -7.40
C GLU A 108 8.27 1.30 -8.00
N TYR A 109 7.69 0.11 -7.97
CA TYR A 109 8.29 -1.10 -8.52
C TYR A 109 8.43 -1.01 -10.05
N ILE A 110 7.38 -0.63 -10.77
CA ILE A 110 7.43 -0.42 -12.23
C ILE A 110 8.44 0.69 -12.56
N ALA A 111 8.49 1.77 -11.78
CA ALA A 111 9.47 2.84 -11.96
C ALA A 111 10.92 2.40 -11.66
N SER A 112 11.12 1.22 -11.06
CA SER A 112 12.45 0.61 -10.95
C SER A 112 12.82 -0.21 -12.19
N LEU A 113 11.85 -0.60 -13.02
CA LEU A 113 12.00 -1.39 -14.24
C LEU A 113 11.98 -0.54 -15.53
N GLU A 114 11.33 0.62 -15.52
CA GLU A 114 11.40 1.59 -16.63
C GLU A 114 11.11 3.03 -16.20
N ASN A 115 11.16 3.97 -17.14
CA ASN A 115 10.74 5.35 -16.90
C ASN A 115 9.22 5.46 -17.15
N ILE A 116 8.50 6.11 -16.23
CA ILE A 116 7.05 6.28 -16.34
C ILE A 116 6.76 7.73 -16.70
N GLU A 117 6.27 7.95 -17.92
CA GLU A 117 5.80 9.25 -18.40
C GLU A 117 4.30 9.39 -18.25
N ASN A 118 3.58 8.29 -18.43
CA ASN A 118 2.16 8.19 -18.14
C ASN A 118 1.80 6.76 -17.74
N PHE A 119 0.72 6.62 -16.98
CA PHE A 119 0.16 5.32 -16.68
C PHE A 119 -1.34 5.37 -16.45
N GLU A 120 -2.00 4.23 -16.61
CA GLU A 120 -3.42 4.02 -16.34
C GLU A 120 -3.58 2.73 -15.55
N LYS A 121 -4.31 2.74 -14.44
CA LYS A 121 -4.73 1.50 -13.77
C LYS A 121 -5.97 0.99 -14.48
N VAL A 122 -5.93 -0.21 -15.03
CA VAL A 122 -7.02 -0.76 -15.85
C VAL A 122 -7.80 -1.87 -15.16
N ASP A 123 -7.19 -2.52 -14.18
CA ASP A 123 -7.85 -3.55 -13.38
C ASP A 123 -7.26 -3.61 -11.98
N GLU A 124 -8.09 -4.02 -11.02
CA GLU A 124 -7.73 -4.22 -9.63
C GLU A 124 -8.57 -5.34 -9.03
N HIS A 125 -7.89 -6.31 -8.43
CA HIS A 125 -8.53 -7.40 -7.71
C HIS A 125 -7.89 -7.58 -6.33
N GLU A 126 -8.73 -7.84 -5.32
CA GLU A 126 -8.31 -8.06 -3.95
C GLU A 126 -8.68 -9.48 -3.52
N ILE A 127 -7.67 -10.23 -3.09
CA ILE A 127 -7.82 -11.56 -2.52
C ILE A 127 -7.59 -11.46 -1.02
N ASN A 128 -8.67 -11.58 -0.25
CA ASN A 128 -8.61 -11.57 1.21
C ASN A 128 -8.19 -12.95 1.71
N ILE A 129 -6.94 -13.09 2.16
CA ILE A 129 -6.40 -14.38 2.64
C ILE A 129 -6.92 -14.69 4.03
N VAL A 130 -6.93 -13.67 4.91
CA VAL A 130 -7.42 -13.79 6.28
C VAL A 130 -8.41 -12.68 6.56
N ARG A 131 -9.58 -13.06 7.09
CA ARG A 131 -10.63 -12.15 7.53
C ARG A 131 -10.74 -12.17 9.04
N LEU A 132 -10.60 -11.00 9.64
CA LEU A 132 -10.70 -10.80 11.08
C LEU A 132 -12.02 -10.13 11.50
N ASP A 133 -12.83 -9.66 10.55
CA ASP A 133 -14.12 -9.00 10.85
C ASP A 133 -15.12 -9.91 11.57
N GLY A 134 -15.11 -11.22 11.29
CA GLY A 134 -15.95 -12.19 11.99
C GLY A 134 -15.39 -12.68 13.34
N LEU A 135 -14.13 -12.34 13.64
CA LEU A 135 -13.43 -12.81 14.84
C LEU A 135 -13.48 -11.78 15.99
N PHE A 136 -13.76 -10.51 15.70
CA PHE A 136 -13.72 -9.44 16.69
C PHE A 136 -14.90 -8.47 16.54
N PRO A 137 -15.65 -8.19 17.63
CA PRO A 137 -16.80 -7.29 17.59
C PRO A 137 -16.36 -5.84 17.29
N GLY A 138 -17.16 -5.14 16.47
CA GLY A 138 -16.99 -3.71 16.18
C GLY A 138 -16.06 -3.38 15.00
N ARG A 139 -15.51 -4.38 14.29
CA ARG A 139 -14.73 -4.17 13.07
C ARG A 139 -15.63 -4.14 11.84
N LYS A 140 -15.41 -3.20 10.92
CA LYS A 140 -16.17 -3.16 9.66
C LYS A 140 -15.45 -3.94 8.56
N PRO A 141 -16.15 -4.70 7.71
CA PRO A 141 -15.52 -5.56 6.70
C PRO A 141 -14.56 -4.86 5.73
N ASP A 142 -14.76 -3.57 5.50
CA ASP A 142 -13.99 -2.71 4.59
C ASP A 142 -12.75 -2.09 5.22
N GLU A 143 -12.60 -2.11 6.55
CA GLU A 143 -11.45 -1.54 7.24
C GLU A 143 -10.18 -2.40 7.08
N LEU A 144 -9.01 -1.76 6.94
CA LEU A 144 -7.73 -2.48 6.81
C LEU A 144 -7.48 -3.46 7.97
N ILE A 145 -7.86 -3.10 9.19
CA ILE A 145 -7.74 -3.96 10.38
C ILE A 145 -8.59 -5.23 10.33
N SER A 146 -9.62 -5.26 9.48
CA SER A 146 -10.48 -6.43 9.28
C SER A 146 -9.91 -7.42 8.28
N LYS A 147 -9.00 -6.95 7.43
CA LYS A 147 -8.36 -7.70 6.36
C LYS A 147 -6.88 -7.31 6.24
N PRO A 148 -6.07 -7.46 7.32
CA PRO A 148 -4.68 -7.01 7.31
C PRO A 148 -3.78 -7.91 6.45
N HIS A 149 -4.28 -9.05 5.98
CA HIS A 149 -3.54 -10.00 5.14
C HIS A 149 -4.25 -10.19 3.81
N ASN A 150 -4.02 -9.24 2.92
CA ASN A 150 -4.52 -9.24 1.55
C ASN A 150 -3.41 -9.43 0.54
N TYR A 151 -3.82 -9.95 -0.62
CA TYR A 151 -3.04 -9.95 -1.84
C TYR A 151 -3.80 -9.15 -2.90
N TYR A 152 -3.15 -8.14 -3.45
CA TYR A 152 -3.68 -7.27 -4.49
C TYR A 152 -3.08 -7.69 -5.83
N ILE A 153 -3.92 -7.82 -6.84
CA ILE A 153 -3.50 -7.94 -8.23
C ILE A 153 -3.93 -6.65 -8.91
N GLN A 154 -2.96 -5.89 -9.43
CA GLN A 154 -3.22 -4.62 -10.07
C GLN A 154 -2.59 -4.59 -11.45
N THR A 155 -3.35 -4.05 -12.39
CA THR A 155 -2.96 -4.04 -13.79
C THR A 155 -2.81 -2.62 -14.29
N TYR A 156 -1.70 -2.33 -14.94
CA TYR A 156 -1.35 -1.00 -15.40
C TYR A 156 -0.96 -1.01 -16.88
N ILE A 157 -1.47 -0.03 -17.63
CA ILE A 157 -0.88 0.36 -18.90
C ILE A 157 0.16 1.43 -18.60
N ILE A 158 1.40 1.22 -19.03
CA ILE A 158 2.51 2.15 -18.84
C ILE A 158 2.91 2.69 -20.21
N ASN A 159 3.03 4.03 -20.29
CA ASN A 159 3.42 4.77 -21.48
C ASN A 159 2.59 4.52 -22.74
N VAL A 160 1.40 3.91 -22.61
CA VAL A 160 0.57 3.42 -23.73
C VAL A 160 1.28 2.35 -24.58
N GLU A 161 2.28 1.67 -24.02
CA GLU A 161 3.11 0.70 -24.74
C GLU A 161 3.13 -0.67 -24.09
N LYS A 162 3.00 -0.73 -22.77
CA LYS A 162 3.18 -1.98 -22.02
C LYS A 162 2.09 -2.20 -21.01
N PHE A 163 1.73 -3.46 -20.84
CA PHE A 163 0.75 -3.94 -19.91
C PHE A 163 1.45 -4.68 -18.78
N TYR A 164 1.33 -4.18 -17.55
CA TYR A 164 1.94 -4.74 -16.36
C TYR A 164 0.89 -5.36 -15.46
N ILE A 165 1.06 -6.63 -15.11
CA ILE A 165 0.26 -7.30 -14.08
C ILE A 165 1.15 -7.48 -12.87
N ILE A 166 0.81 -6.81 -11.77
CA ILE A 166 1.61 -6.75 -10.55
C ILE A 166 0.86 -7.44 -9.41
N GLY A 167 1.56 -8.32 -8.69
CA GLY A 167 1.11 -8.90 -7.45
C GLY A 167 1.69 -8.12 -6.27
N ILE A 168 0.86 -7.76 -5.29
CA ILE A 168 1.27 -7.01 -4.11
C ILE A 168 0.71 -7.69 -2.86
N LYS A 169 1.57 -8.15 -1.96
CA LYS A 169 1.15 -8.53 -0.61
C LYS A 169 0.94 -7.25 0.19
N SER A 170 -0.13 -7.20 0.97
CA SER A 170 -0.40 -6.11 1.93
C SER A 170 0.76 -5.82 2.88
N SER A 171 1.64 -6.79 3.15
CA SER A 171 2.88 -6.59 3.91
C SER A 171 3.93 -5.69 3.22
N GLY A 172 3.77 -5.41 1.93
CA GLY A 172 4.63 -4.53 1.15
C GLY A 172 5.51 -5.24 0.11
N GLU A 173 5.47 -6.56 0.01
CA GLU A 173 6.18 -7.32 -1.02
C GLU A 173 5.49 -7.16 -2.38
N VAL A 174 6.26 -6.90 -3.43
CA VAL A 174 5.78 -6.64 -4.79
C VAL A 174 6.48 -7.58 -5.77
N GLU A 175 5.71 -8.16 -6.68
CA GLU A 175 6.22 -9.04 -7.75
C GLU A 175 5.59 -8.70 -9.11
N LEU A 176 6.39 -8.81 -10.17
CA LEU A 176 5.88 -8.84 -11.53
C LEU A 176 5.28 -10.22 -11.80
N ILE A 177 3.97 -10.28 -12.06
CA ILE A 177 3.32 -11.52 -12.47
C ILE A 177 3.57 -11.72 -13.98
N LYS A 178 3.24 -10.71 -14.79
CA LYS A 178 3.44 -10.72 -16.25
C LYS A 178 3.60 -9.30 -16.80
N CYS A 179 4.31 -9.18 -17.92
CA CYS A 179 4.39 -7.96 -18.72
C CYS A 179 4.13 -8.29 -20.19
N PHE A 180 3.32 -7.50 -20.89
CA PHE A 180 3.03 -7.67 -22.31
C PHE A 180 3.16 -6.36 -23.08
N GLU A 181 3.35 -6.45 -24.38
CA GLU A 181 3.14 -5.31 -25.28
C GLU A 181 1.65 -4.93 -25.33
N PHE A 182 1.35 -3.64 -25.19
CA PHE A 182 -0.01 -3.11 -25.25
C PHE A 182 -0.37 -2.71 -26.69
N GLY A 183 -1.58 -3.06 -27.13
CA GLY A 183 -2.10 -2.66 -28.44
C GLY A 183 -1.53 -3.45 -29.62
N ASN A 184 -0.77 -4.52 -29.40
CA ASN A 184 -0.24 -5.36 -30.47
C ASN A 184 -1.38 -6.12 -31.19
N PRO A 185 -1.65 -5.85 -32.48
CA PRO A 185 -2.74 -6.50 -33.22
C PRO A 185 -2.41 -7.96 -33.60
N TYR A 186 -1.17 -8.38 -33.43
CA TYR A 186 -0.67 -9.71 -33.82
C TYR A 186 -0.68 -10.73 -32.68
N GLY A 187 -1.09 -10.34 -31.46
CA GLY A 187 -1.29 -11.25 -30.33
C GLY A 187 -0.64 -10.80 -29.02
N LEU A 188 -0.52 -11.74 -28.07
CA LEU A 188 0.08 -11.50 -26.76
C LEU A 188 1.59 -11.76 -26.79
N THR A 189 2.37 -10.68 -26.91
CA THR A 189 3.82 -10.74 -26.82
C THR A 189 4.25 -10.44 -25.39
N GLU A 190 4.78 -11.45 -24.69
CA GLU A 190 5.31 -11.30 -23.33
C GLU A 190 6.69 -10.61 -23.36
N LEU A 191 6.92 -9.72 -22.40
CA LEU A 191 8.14 -8.92 -22.27
C LEU A 191 8.82 -9.21 -20.93
N ASN A 192 10.15 -9.11 -20.90
CA ASN A 192 10.94 -9.10 -19.66
C ASN A 192 11.49 -7.68 -19.45
N PRO A 193 10.80 -6.83 -18.69
CA PRO A 193 11.23 -5.45 -18.50
C PRO A 193 12.45 -5.38 -17.56
N GLU A 194 13.54 -4.81 -18.06
CA GLU A 194 14.77 -4.52 -17.31
C GLU A 194 15.27 -3.11 -17.69
N LYS A 195 15.78 -2.35 -16.71
CA LYS A 195 16.40 -1.03 -16.93
C LYS A 195 17.84 -1.14 -17.43
#